data_AF-A0A519Y2Y7-F1
#
_entry.id   AF-A0A519Y2Y7-F1
#
_cell.length_a   1.000
_cell.length_b   1.000
_cell.length_c   1.000
_cell.angle_alpha   90.00
_cell.angle_beta   90.00
_cell.angle_gamma   90.00
#
_symmetry.space_group_name_H-M   'P 1'
#
loop_
_entity.id
_entity.type
_entity.pdbx_description
1 polymer ?
#
loop_
_entity_poly.entity_id
_entity_poly.type
_entity_poly.pdbx_seq_one_letter_code
_entity_poly.pdbx_strand_id
1 'polypeptide(L)' 'QLTVSPEYVSDEILDKVGSGDCFMAGLIYGFYNDLSEADTLNFATAAAYDKLYIPSDATTSTVADIENRIIR' A
#
# COMPACT_ATOMS: atom_id res chain seq x y z
N GLN A 1 -15.91 3.34 -14.38
CA GLN A 1 -16.17 1.99 -13.84
C GLN A 1 -15.59 1.97 -12.43
N LEU A 2 -16.13 1.18 -11.49
CA LEU A 2 -15.60 1.18 -10.12
C LEU A 2 -14.38 0.26 -10.06
N THR A 3 -13.25 0.77 -9.57
CA THR A 3 -11.98 0.03 -9.44
C THR A 3 -11.82 -0.43 -8.00
N VAL A 4 -11.53 -1.71 -7.79
CA VAL A 4 -11.38 -2.33 -6.47
C VAL A 4 -10.07 -3.12 -6.46
N SER A 5 -9.25 -2.95 -5.42
CA SER A 5 -8.03 -3.74 -5.23
C SER A 5 -8.35 -5.14 -4.69
N PRO A 6 -7.41 -6.09 -4.80
CA PRO A 6 -7.50 -7.37 -4.10
C PRO A 6 -7.64 -7.17 -2.59
N GLU A 7 -8.38 -8.08 -1.95
CA GLU A 7 -8.51 -8.12 -0.50
C GLU A 7 -7.27 -8.77 0.12
N TYR A 8 -6.75 -8.13 1.18
CA TYR A 8 -5.61 -8.64 1.94
C TYR A 8 -6.09 -9.10 3.31
N VAL A 9 -5.66 -10.29 3.71
CA VAL A 9 -5.98 -10.87 5.03
C VAL A 9 -4.70 -10.91 5.84
N SER A 10 -4.75 -10.31 7.04
CA SER A 10 -3.67 -10.31 8.01
C SER A 10 -4.10 -11.12 9.23
N ASP A 11 -3.34 -12.16 9.58
CA ASP A 11 -3.58 -12.95 10.80
C ASP A 11 -3.03 -12.24 12.05
N GLU A 12 -2.00 -11.40 11.88
CA GLU A 12 -1.35 -10.64 12.95
C GLU A 12 -1.00 -9.23 12.50
N ILE A 13 -1.37 -8.23 13.29
CA ILE A 13 -1.05 -6.81 13.05
C ILE A 13 -0.08 -6.35 14.14
N LEU A 14 1.07 -5.82 13.73
CA LEU A 14 2.06 -5.25 14.64
C LEU A 14 1.65 -3.84 15.07
N ASP A 15 1.38 -2.97 14.11
CA ASP A 15 0.92 -1.59 14.34
C ASP A 15 0.10 -1.09 13.15
N LYS A 16 -1.02 -0.44 13.43
CA LYS A 16 -1.93 0.11 12.41
C LYS A 16 -1.70 1.60 12.12
N VAL A 17 -1.02 2.32 13.01
CA VAL A 17 -0.79 3.76 12.86
C VAL A 17 0.03 4.01 11.60
N GLY A 18 -0.35 5.00 10.80
CA GLY A 18 0.30 5.35 9.54
C GLY A 18 -0.09 4.52 8.32
N SER A 19 -0.94 3.49 8.44
CA SER A 19 -1.40 2.69 7.28
C SER A 19 -2.18 3.54 6.27
N GLY A 20 -3.06 4.43 6.76
CA GLY A 20 -3.78 5.37 5.91
C GLY A 20 -2.86 6.41 5.23
N ASP A 21 -1.81 6.85 5.93
CA ASP A 21 -0.81 7.75 5.35
C ASP A 21 0.00 7.06 4.25
N CYS A 22 0.35 5.79 4.46
CA CYS A 22 1.00 4.96 3.45
C CYS A 22 0.10 4.70 2.24
N PHE A 23 -1.21 4.50 2.45
CA PHE A 23 -2.19 4.41 1.35
C PHE A 23 -2.17 5.68 0.51
N MET A 24 -2.29 6.85 1.15
CA MET A 24 -2.29 8.14 0.46
C MET A 24 -0.94 8.42 -0.23
N ALA A 25 0.18 8.08 0.40
CA ALA A 25 1.50 8.18 -0.21
C ALA A 25 1.62 7.28 -1.45
N GLY A 26 1.06 6.07 -1.40
CA GLY A 26 0.99 5.16 -2.54
C GLY A 26 0.12 5.69 -3.69
N LEU A 27 -1.01 6.35 -3.40
CA LEU A 27 -1.81 7.03 -4.42
C LEU A 27 -1.04 8.17 -5.09
N ILE A 28 -0.38 9.02 -4.29
CA ILE A 28 0.46 10.11 -4.79
C ILE A 28 1.59 9.55 -5.66
N TYR A 29 2.23 8.47 -5.22
CA TYR A 29 3.28 7.79 -5.98
C TYR A 29 2.75 7.29 -7.33
N GLY A 30 1.61 6.59 -7.35
CA GLY A 30 1.04 6.06 -8.59
C GLY A 30 0.67 7.17 -9.59
N PHE A 31 0.01 8.24 -9.12
CA PHE A 31 -0.31 9.39 -9.97
C PHE A 31 0.94 10.14 -10.46
N TYR A 32 1.96 10.29 -9.61
CA TYR A 32 3.21 10.96 -9.98
C TYR A 32 3.99 10.20 -11.05
N ASN A 33 3.86 8.87 -11.11
CA ASN A 33 4.51 8.00 -12.09
C ASN A 33 3.60 7.61 -13.27
N ASP A 34 2.46 8.28 -13.44
CA ASP A 34 1.48 8.02 -14.51
C ASP A 34 1.05 6.52 -14.59
N LEU A 35 0.97 5.84 -13.44
CA LEU A 35 0.45 4.47 -13.38
C LEU A 35 -1.03 4.44 -13.75
N SER A 36 -1.50 3.28 -14.22
CA SER A 36 -2.94 3.10 -14.43
C SER A 36 -3.71 3.25 -13.11
N GLU A 37 -5.01 3.55 -13.18
CA GLU A 37 -5.85 3.65 -11.97
C GLU A 37 -5.81 2.34 -11.15
N ALA A 38 -5.79 1.19 -11.83
CA ALA A 38 -5.72 -0.11 -11.19
C ALA A 38 -4.35 -0.36 -10.52
N ASP A 39 -3.25 -0.05 -11.21
CA ASP A 39 -1.90 -0.22 -10.66
C ASP A 39 -1.65 0.76 -9.51
N THR A 40 -2.13 1.99 -9.63
CA THR A 40 -2.10 3.00 -8.56
C THR A 40 -2.83 2.50 -7.32
N LEU A 41 -4.04 1.97 -7.49
CA LEU A 41 -4.82 1.45 -6.37
C LEU A 41 -4.15 0.23 -5.74
N ASN A 42 -3.63 -0.71 -6.56
CA ASN A 42 -2.94 -1.90 -6.07
C ASN A 42 -1.66 -1.55 -5.29
N PHE A 43 -0.87 -0.60 -5.79
CA PHE A 43 0.33 -0.12 -5.09
C PHE A 43 -0.03 0.55 -3.76
N ALA A 44 -1.04 1.43 -3.76
CA ALA A 44 -1.51 2.10 -2.55
C ALA A 44 -2.02 1.12 -1.50
N THR A 45 -2.83 0.14 -1.89
CA THR A 45 -3.31 -0.91 -0.99
C THR A 45 -2.16 -1.75 -0.44
N ALA A 46 -1.19 -2.13 -1.27
CA ALA A 46 -0.01 -2.88 -0.83
C ALA A 46 0.85 -2.07 0.17
N ALA A 47 1.04 -0.77 -0.05
CA ALA A 47 1.77 0.10 0.88
C ALA A 47 1.05 0.23 2.23
N ALA A 48 -0.27 0.36 2.22
CA ALA A 48 -1.09 0.42 3.42
C ALA A 48 -1.03 -0.88 4.22
N TYR A 49 -1.07 -2.01 3.52
CA TYR A 49 -1.01 -3.35 4.10
C TYR A 49 0.37 -3.65 4.69
N ASP A 50 1.44 -3.33 3.96
CA ASP A 50 2.81 -3.53 4.42
C ASP A 50 3.09 -2.77 5.73
N LYS A 51 2.53 -1.56 5.87
CA LYS A 51 2.66 -0.75 7.08
C LYS A 51 2.12 -1.43 8.34
N LEU A 52 1.20 -2.39 8.21
CA LEU A 52 0.64 -3.14 9.35
C LEU A 52 1.70 -3.98 10.09
N TYR A 53 2.86 -4.22 9.46
CA TYR A 53 3.95 -5.05 9.96
C TYR A 53 5.19 -4.24 10.37
N ILE A 54 5.11 -2.91 10.39
CA ILE A 54 6.22 -2.01 10.70
C ILE A 54 5.86 -1.19 11.95
N PRO A 55 6.72 -1.12 12.98
CA PRO A 55 6.44 -0.32 14.17
C PRO A 55 6.48 1.18 13.87
N SER A 56 5.81 1.99 14.70
CA SER A 56 5.68 3.45 14.57
C SER A 56 4.73 3.87 13.45
N ASP A 57 4.58 5.17 13.24
CA ASP A 57 3.74 5.81 12.22
C ASP A 57 4.35 5.81 10.80
N ALA A 58 5.67 5.98 10.66
CA ALA A 58 6.33 6.02 9.36
C ALA A 58 6.69 4.62 8.82
N THR A 59 6.63 4.45 7.49
CA THR A 59 7.15 3.24 6.82
C THR A 59 8.65 3.37 6.54
N THR A 60 9.37 2.25 6.58
CA THR A 60 10.76 2.12 6.12
C THR A 60 10.89 1.34 4.81
N SER A 61 9.77 0.94 4.22
CA SER A 61 9.73 0.12 3.00
C SER A 61 10.07 0.92 1.76
N THR A 62 10.82 0.30 0.86
CA THR A 62 11.14 0.86 -0.45
C THR A 62 10.04 0.57 -1.45
N VAL A 63 10.07 1.24 -2.60
CA VAL A 63 9.15 0.95 -3.72
C VAL A 63 9.17 -0.54 -4.10
N ALA A 64 10.37 -1.14 -4.18
CA ALA A 64 10.52 -2.55 -4.53
C ALA A 64 9.88 -3.48 -3.48
N ASP A 65 9.94 -3.12 -2.19
CA ASP A 65 9.28 -3.88 -1.13
C ASP A 65 7.75 -3.85 -1.31
N ILE A 66 7.19 -2.69 -1.66
CA ILE A 66 5.76 -2.54 -1.92
C ILE A 66 5.34 -3.33 -3.17
N GLU A 67 6.13 -3.29 -4.25
CA GLU A 67 5.84 -4.06 -5.46
C GLU A 67 5.79 -5.57 -5.17
N ASN A 68 6.66 -6.08 -4.29
CA ASN A 68 6.65 -7.48 -3.86
C ASN A 68 5.44 -7.86 -3.00
N ARG A 69 4.75 -6.88 -2.40
CA ARG A 69 3.53 -7.08 -1.61
C ARG A 69 2.27 -7.17 -2.47
N ILE A 70 2.31 -6.71 -3.71
CA ILE A 70 1.13 -6.70 -4.58
C ILE A 70 0.71 -8.13 -4.92
N ILE A 71 -0.48 -8.51 -4.47
CA ILE A 71 -1.16 -9.75 -4.89
C ILE A 71 -1.86 -9.47 -6.23
N ARG A 72 -1.77 -10.41 -7.17
CA ARG A 72 -2.37 -10.33 -8.51
C ARG A 72 -3.51 -11.32 -8.68
#